data_AF-A0A6S5RQT5-F1
#
_entry.id   AF-A0A6S5RQT5-F1
#
_cell.length_a   1.000
_cell.length_b   1.000
_cell.length_c   1.000
_cell.angle_alpha   90.00
_cell.angle_beta   90.00
_cell.angle_gamma   90.00
#
_symmetry.space_group_name_H-M   'P 1'
#
loop_
_entity.id
_entity.type
_entity.pdbx_description
1 polymer ?
#
loop_
_entity_poly.entity_id
_entity_poly.type
_entity_poly.pdbx_seq_one_letter_code
_entity_poly.pdbx_strand_id
1 'polypeptide(L)'
;MHAYTYKPLLAALVLACLASPQAMAKVSPEEAARLDKDLTPMGAERAGNADGSIPAWSGKWLGTPPHVKFDGTGHKRPDPYAGEQPLFTITAANLEQYRDKLSEGQVALLKRYPDTYRIRVYPSHRDFRYSPVVEANIRQNALGAELINDGYGVANAFGGAPFPIPKNGFELMWNQNLSARAWKEEATYKMALVLANNNRVGETVGYQILSLWDDPNGSLATYDGTQACAMVSTQEPARKKGEIILSCDFSDPIAKPRQAWQYLPGNRRVRRAPTIGYDTPYGAGGFRVMDEDRLFNGAPDRYDWKLVGKQEMFIPYHNYALDDPDLPASELTAGTGHINPDHVRFELHRVWVLEANLKEGKRHIYGKRRFYIDEDSWAAVLGDNYDGKGQLWRTNIQTSVYAYEVEAFHARVAVYHDLLAGSYLADRLVNGLAPARLNDADYDASYFTAANLRKLGK
;
A
#
# COMPACT_ATOMS: atom_id res chain seq x y z
N MET A 1 -76.27 -39.74 25.66
CA MET A 1 -76.92 -38.99 24.56
C MET A 1 -75.91 -38.02 23.98
N HIS A 2 -75.79 -38.01 22.65
CA HIS A 2 -75.01 -37.08 21.79
C HIS A 2 -73.48 -37.20 21.89
N ALA A 3 -72.64 -37.08 20.85
CA ALA A 3 -72.64 -37.27 19.40
C ALA A 3 -71.45 -36.43 18.88
N TYR A 4 -70.48 -37.07 18.18
CA TYR A 4 -69.52 -36.55 17.16
C TYR A 4 -68.67 -35.28 17.48
N THR A 5 -67.43 -35.07 17.01
CA THR A 5 -66.96 -35.02 15.61
C THR A 5 -65.42 -34.82 15.55
N TYR A 6 -64.77 -35.20 14.44
CA TYR A 6 -63.32 -35.14 14.20
C TYR A 6 -62.82 -33.84 13.52
N LYS A 7 -61.49 -33.60 13.66
CA LYS A 7 -60.47 -32.97 12.74
C LYS A 7 -59.91 -31.57 13.16
N PRO A 8 -58.76 -31.08 12.62
CA PRO A 8 -57.39 -31.64 12.62
C PRO A 8 -56.25 -30.56 12.76
N LEU A 9 -54.98 -31.02 12.80
CA LEU A 9 -53.72 -30.44 12.25
C LEU A 9 -53.30 -28.94 12.39
N LEU A 10 -51.99 -28.78 12.70
CA LEU A 10 -51.03 -27.73 12.29
C LEU A 10 -51.27 -26.26 12.70
N ALA A 11 -50.50 -25.79 13.70
CA ALA A 11 -49.91 -24.43 13.74
C ALA A 11 -49.00 -24.26 14.98
N ALA A 12 -47.77 -24.79 14.97
CA ALA A 12 -46.79 -24.47 16.04
C ALA A 12 -45.32 -24.64 15.61
N LEU A 13 -44.99 -24.37 14.34
CA LEU A 13 -43.61 -24.55 13.85
C LEU A 13 -43.20 -23.53 12.78
N VAL A 14 -43.41 -22.24 13.04
CA VAL A 14 -42.77 -21.13 12.30
C VAL A 14 -42.56 -19.94 13.24
N LEU A 15 -41.59 -20.01 14.14
CA LEU A 15 -41.14 -18.83 14.91
C LEU A 15 -39.62 -18.84 15.14
N ALA A 16 -38.85 -19.33 14.16
CA ALA A 16 -37.40 -19.50 14.27
C ALA A 16 -36.58 -18.94 13.08
N CYS A 17 -37.15 -18.12 12.18
CA CYS A 17 -36.40 -17.62 11.02
C CYS A 17 -36.65 -16.14 10.67
N LEU A 18 -36.63 -15.25 11.67
CA LEU A 18 -36.52 -13.81 11.44
C LEU A 18 -35.40 -13.21 12.31
N ALA A 19 -34.20 -13.77 12.20
CA ALA A 19 -32.98 -13.02 12.48
C ALA A 19 -32.47 -12.52 11.13
N SER A 20 -33.02 -11.40 10.67
CA SER A 20 -32.42 -10.63 9.56
C SER A 20 -30.99 -10.23 9.99
N PRO A 21 -29.96 -10.37 9.14
CA PRO A 21 -28.67 -9.78 9.45
C PRO A 21 -28.88 -8.27 9.54
N GLN A 22 -28.70 -7.71 10.73
CA GLN A 22 -28.62 -6.27 10.89
C GLN A 22 -27.52 -5.78 9.95
N ALA A 23 -27.84 -4.79 9.12
CA ALA A 23 -26.86 -4.06 8.32
C ALA A 23 -25.61 -3.81 9.17
N MET A 24 -24.44 -4.26 8.68
CA MET A 24 -23.14 -3.99 9.32
C MET A 24 -23.03 -2.47 9.47
N ALA A 25 -23.18 -2.00 10.72
CA ALA A 25 -23.44 -0.59 11.01
C ALA A 25 -22.19 0.26 10.77
N LYS A 26 -22.42 1.48 10.26
CA LYS A 26 -21.50 2.62 10.38
C LYS A 26 -21.04 2.76 11.84
N VAL A 27 -19.81 3.23 12.06
CA VAL A 27 -19.41 3.50 13.45
C VAL A 27 -20.30 4.60 14.04
N SER A 28 -20.69 4.40 15.29
CA SER A 28 -21.52 5.36 16.02
C SER A 28 -20.79 6.69 16.23
N PRO A 29 -21.50 7.82 16.44
CA PRO A 29 -20.87 9.08 16.83
C PRO A 29 -19.96 8.94 18.06
N GLU A 30 -20.32 8.06 19.00
CA GLU A 30 -19.53 7.76 20.19
C GLU A 30 -18.21 7.05 19.85
N GLU A 31 -18.24 6.10 18.91
CA GLU A 31 -17.03 5.44 18.41
C GLU A 31 -16.16 6.41 17.60
N ALA A 32 -16.76 7.20 16.71
CA ALA A 32 -16.03 8.22 15.95
C ALA A 32 -15.40 9.27 16.87
N ALA A 33 -16.03 9.60 18.00
CA ALA A 33 -15.49 10.51 19.00
C ALA A 33 -14.25 9.97 19.75
N ARG A 34 -13.82 8.72 19.50
CA ARG A 34 -12.52 8.22 19.93
C ARG A 34 -11.36 8.79 19.10
N LEU A 35 -11.63 9.15 17.85
CA LEU A 35 -10.70 9.97 17.06
C LEU A 35 -10.44 11.28 17.82
N ASP A 36 -9.18 11.69 17.87
CA ASP A 36 -8.67 12.82 18.66
C ASP A 36 -8.69 12.66 20.19
N LYS A 37 -9.20 11.55 20.72
CA LYS A 37 -9.09 11.19 22.14
C LYS A 37 -8.02 10.13 22.33
N ASP A 38 -8.44 8.88 22.54
CA ASP A 38 -7.55 7.73 22.69
C ASP A 38 -6.98 7.26 21.34
N LEU A 39 -7.59 7.67 20.22
CA LEU A 39 -7.05 7.47 18.89
C LEU A 39 -6.45 8.76 18.30
N THR A 40 -5.48 8.60 17.40
CA THR A 40 -4.98 9.68 16.54
C THR A 40 -6.06 10.09 15.53
N PRO A 41 -5.91 11.24 14.84
CA PRO A 41 -6.85 11.62 13.78
C PRO A 41 -7.00 10.55 12.67
N MET A 42 -5.97 9.73 12.47
CA MET A 42 -5.95 8.66 11.47
C MET A 42 -6.61 7.36 11.97
N GLY A 43 -6.87 7.21 13.27
CA GLY A 43 -7.41 5.98 13.88
C GLY A 43 -6.40 5.07 14.58
N ALA A 44 -5.12 5.47 14.63
CA ALA A 44 -4.08 4.74 15.36
C ALA A 44 -4.23 4.90 16.87
N GLU A 45 -3.66 3.99 17.66
CA GLU A 45 -3.60 4.17 19.12
C GLU A 45 -2.69 5.35 19.48
N ARG A 46 -3.21 6.34 20.22
CA ARG A 46 -2.43 7.54 20.58
C ARG A 46 -1.33 7.23 21.60
N ALA A 47 -1.61 6.34 22.56
CA ALA A 47 -0.65 5.99 23.60
C ALA A 47 0.55 5.20 23.03
N GLY A 48 1.70 5.35 23.69
CA GLY A 48 2.85 4.47 23.46
C GLY A 48 2.60 3.06 24.01
N ASN A 49 3.50 2.13 23.75
CA ASN A 49 3.38 0.79 24.32
C ASN A 49 3.93 0.72 25.75
N ALA A 50 3.69 -0.41 26.42
CA ALA A 50 3.95 -0.56 27.85
C ALA A 50 5.44 -0.50 28.23
N ASP A 51 6.34 -0.96 27.34
CA ASP A 51 7.79 -0.96 27.58
C ASP A 51 8.50 0.31 27.06
N GLY A 52 7.75 1.22 26.44
CA GLY A 52 8.24 2.50 25.94
C GLY A 52 9.04 2.44 24.63
N SER A 53 9.11 1.28 23.97
CA SER A 53 9.80 1.12 22.68
C SER A 53 9.03 1.72 21.50
N ILE A 54 7.71 1.89 21.62
CA ILE A 54 6.85 2.68 20.74
C ILE A 54 6.40 3.92 21.52
N PRO A 55 6.79 5.15 21.10
CA PRO A 55 6.39 6.36 21.81
C PRO A 55 4.89 6.64 21.66
N ALA A 56 4.36 7.50 22.53
CA ALA A 56 3.06 8.11 22.28
C ALA A 56 3.11 8.98 21.01
N TRP A 57 2.01 8.99 20.25
CA TRP A 57 1.90 9.84 19.07
C TRP A 57 1.98 11.31 19.48
N SER A 58 3.01 12.01 18.97
CA SER A 58 3.22 13.42 19.28
C SER A 58 2.56 14.31 18.22
N GLY A 59 2.59 13.91 16.94
CA GLY A 59 2.04 14.67 15.83
C GLY A 59 2.56 16.11 15.74
N LYS A 60 3.73 16.39 16.32
CA LYS A 60 4.28 17.74 16.51
C LYS A 60 4.75 18.39 15.21
N TRP A 61 4.96 17.61 14.14
CA TRP A 61 5.41 18.09 12.85
C TRP A 61 4.34 17.93 11.76
N LEU A 62 4.03 19.04 11.11
CA LEU A 62 3.26 19.11 9.87
C LEU A 62 4.18 19.70 8.81
N GLY A 63 4.33 19.00 7.69
CA GLY A 63 5.31 19.39 6.68
C GLY A 63 6.75 19.27 7.19
N THR A 64 7.61 20.23 6.83
CA THR A 64 9.05 20.20 7.17
C THR A 64 9.29 20.48 8.66
N PRO A 65 10.01 19.61 9.40
CA PRO A 65 10.39 19.86 10.78
C PRO A 65 11.23 21.13 10.95
N PRO A 66 11.16 21.86 12.09
CA PRO A 66 11.84 23.15 12.27
C PRO A 66 13.38 23.10 12.10
N HIS A 67 14.00 21.96 12.38
CA HIS A 67 15.46 21.77 12.26
C HIS A 67 15.89 21.27 10.87
N VAL A 68 14.94 21.02 9.97
CA VAL A 68 15.20 20.52 8.61
C VAL A 68 15.02 21.65 7.62
N LYS A 69 15.99 21.81 6.72
CA LYS A 69 15.89 22.70 5.57
C LYS A 69 15.58 21.89 4.32
N PHE A 70 14.35 21.99 3.83
CA PHE A 70 13.92 21.35 2.59
C PHE A 70 13.68 22.40 1.50
N ASP A 71 14.29 22.21 0.33
CA ASP A 71 14.20 23.14 -0.80
C ASP A 71 12.92 22.99 -1.63
N GLY A 72 12.03 22.06 -1.25
CA GLY A 72 10.73 21.85 -1.86
C GLY A 72 10.68 20.66 -2.83
N THR A 73 9.52 20.52 -3.48
CA THR A 73 9.23 19.43 -4.43
C THR A 73 10.29 19.31 -5.53
N GLY A 74 10.62 18.07 -5.94
CA GLY A 74 11.69 17.81 -6.91
C GLY A 74 13.12 17.92 -6.37
N HIS A 75 13.30 18.27 -5.09
CA HIS A 75 14.59 18.22 -4.39
C HIS A 75 14.69 17.02 -3.45
N LYS A 76 15.91 16.68 -3.05
CA LYS A 76 16.19 15.63 -2.06
C LYS A 76 15.48 15.98 -0.75
N ARG A 77 14.77 15.01 -0.16
CA ARG A 77 14.19 15.17 1.18
C ARG A 77 15.28 14.90 2.22
N PRO A 78 15.68 15.89 3.04
CA PRO A 78 16.63 15.64 4.11
C PRO A 78 16.01 14.75 5.18
N ASP A 79 16.81 13.83 5.71
CA ASP A 79 16.42 12.95 6.80
C ASP A 79 16.36 13.74 8.13
N PRO A 80 15.20 13.81 8.80
CA PRO A 80 15.07 14.53 10.07
C PRO A 80 15.80 13.82 11.23
N TYR A 81 16.21 12.56 11.03
CA TYR A 81 16.87 11.68 11.99
C TYR A 81 18.27 11.22 11.53
N ALA A 82 18.90 11.93 10.59
CA ALA A 82 20.16 11.52 9.93
C ALA A 82 21.32 11.13 10.87
N GLY A 83 21.36 11.68 12.09
CA GLY A 83 22.41 11.43 13.07
C GLY A 83 22.22 10.18 13.93
N GLU A 84 21.06 9.52 13.84
CA GLU A 84 20.75 8.36 14.68
C GLU A 84 21.57 7.13 14.29
N GLN A 85 21.89 6.33 15.29
CA GLN A 85 22.51 5.02 15.13
C GLN A 85 21.50 3.91 15.44
N PRO A 86 21.65 2.71 14.86
CA PRO A 86 20.82 1.57 15.26
C PRO A 86 20.95 1.31 16.76
N LEU A 87 19.83 1.04 17.41
CA LEU A 87 19.77 0.53 18.79
C LEU A 87 20.40 -0.86 18.87
N PHE A 88 20.09 -1.70 17.88
CA PHE A 88 20.64 -3.04 17.70
C PHE A 88 20.40 -3.52 16.27
N THR A 89 20.96 -4.68 15.95
CA THR A 89 20.80 -5.32 14.65
C THR A 89 20.29 -6.75 14.85
N ILE A 90 19.23 -7.11 14.14
CA ILE A 90 18.72 -8.48 14.10
C ILE A 90 19.41 -9.22 12.95
N THR A 91 19.99 -10.37 13.26
CA THR A 91 20.68 -11.28 12.34
C THR A 91 20.11 -12.68 12.51
N ALA A 92 20.58 -13.63 11.68
CA ALA A 92 20.20 -15.03 11.84
C ALA A 92 20.49 -15.58 13.25
N ALA A 93 21.52 -15.09 13.91
CA ALA A 93 22.00 -15.59 15.20
C ALA A 93 21.11 -15.17 16.39
N ASN A 94 20.39 -14.06 16.30
CA ASN A 94 19.55 -13.54 17.39
C ASN A 94 18.07 -13.41 17.00
N LEU A 95 17.66 -13.81 15.79
CA LEU A 95 16.28 -13.63 15.30
C LEU A 95 15.23 -14.22 16.25
N GLU A 96 15.53 -15.33 16.93
CA GLU A 96 14.57 -16.00 17.80
C GLU A 96 14.25 -15.16 19.06
N GLN A 97 15.11 -14.19 19.43
CA GLN A 97 14.84 -13.22 20.50
C GLN A 97 13.76 -12.20 20.12
N TYR A 98 13.52 -12.02 18.82
CA TYR A 98 12.62 -11.00 18.26
C TYR A 98 11.51 -11.62 17.41
N ARG A 99 11.31 -12.94 17.52
CA ARG A 99 10.48 -13.70 16.57
C ARG A 99 9.03 -13.23 16.52
N ASP A 100 8.51 -12.76 17.64
CA ASP A 100 7.17 -12.20 17.81
C ASP A 100 6.95 -10.86 17.09
N LYS A 101 8.04 -10.18 16.69
CA LYS A 101 8.03 -8.85 16.04
C LYS A 101 8.47 -8.90 14.57
N LEU A 102 8.60 -10.09 14.00
CA LEU A 102 9.07 -10.33 12.63
C LEU A 102 8.03 -11.06 11.79
N SER A 103 7.89 -10.66 10.52
CA SER A 103 7.08 -11.39 9.54
C SER A 103 7.71 -12.73 9.18
N GLU A 104 6.91 -13.65 8.61
CA GLU A 104 7.47 -14.92 8.12
C GLU A 104 8.50 -14.68 7.01
N GLY A 105 8.25 -13.70 6.15
CA GLY A 105 9.18 -13.27 5.11
C GLY A 105 10.49 -12.69 5.65
N GLN A 106 10.45 -11.85 6.69
CA GLN A 106 11.66 -11.34 7.34
C GLN A 106 12.49 -12.47 7.94
N VAL A 107 11.84 -13.41 8.63
CA VAL A 107 12.51 -14.60 9.19
C VAL A 107 13.12 -15.46 8.07
N ALA A 108 12.40 -15.63 6.96
CA ALA A 108 12.90 -16.38 5.80
C ALA A 108 14.14 -15.73 5.18
N LEU A 109 14.15 -14.39 5.04
CA LEU A 109 15.31 -13.66 4.54
C LEU A 109 16.52 -13.79 5.47
N LEU A 110 16.34 -13.60 6.79
CA LEU A 110 17.40 -13.77 7.78
C LEU A 110 17.99 -15.19 7.75
N LYS A 111 17.14 -16.22 7.62
CA LYS A 111 17.60 -17.63 7.56
C LYS A 111 18.29 -17.97 6.23
N ARG A 112 17.82 -17.39 5.12
CA ARG A 112 18.38 -17.67 3.79
C ARG A 112 19.71 -16.95 3.55
N TYR A 113 19.88 -15.78 4.14
CA TYR A 113 21.04 -14.91 3.94
C TYR A 113 21.71 -14.53 5.28
N PRO A 114 22.17 -15.51 6.07
CA PRO A 114 22.60 -15.28 7.46
C PRO A 114 23.82 -14.35 7.57
N ASP A 115 24.68 -14.32 6.55
CA ASP A 115 25.92 -13.55 6.55
C ASP A 115 25.75 -12.14 5.96
N THR A 116 24.74 -11.94 5.10
CA THR A 116 24.59 -10.72 4.28
C THR A 116 23.34 -9.92 4.59
N TYR A 117 22.27 -10.55 5.08
CA TYR A 117 21.03 -9.88 5.45
C TYR A 117 20.95 -9.62 6.95
N ARG A 118 20.40 -8.47 7.30
CA ARG A 118 20.22 -8.01 8.67
C ARG A 118 19.14 -6.93 8.72
N ILE A 119 18.52 -6.78 9.88
CA ILE A 119 17.52 -5.72 10.14
C ILE A 119 18.14 -4.76 11.15
N ARG A 120 18.44 -3.54 10.71
CA ARG A 120 18.97 -2.48 11.58
C ARG A 120 17.80 -1.75 12.24
N VAL A 121 17.69 -1.88 13.55
CA VAL A 121 16.57 -1.32 14.32
C VAL A 121 16.98 0.02 14.92
N TYR A 122 16.17 1.04 14.68
CA TYR A 122 16.36 2.42 15.13
C TYR A 122 15.27 2.83 16.13
N PRO A 123 15.43 3.95 16.84
CA PRO A 123 14.35 4.52 17.66
C PRO A 123 13.07 4.71 16.84
N SER A 124 11.94 4.32 17.42
CA SER A 124 10.63 4.55 16.81
C SER A 124 10.20 6.01 16.97
N HIS A 125 9.69 6.61 15.90
CA HIS A 125 9.19 7.99 15.92
C HIS A 125 7.76 8.09 15.39
N ARG A 126 6.92 8.83 16.13
CA ARG A 126 5.51 9.11 15.79
C ARG A 126 5.24 10.61 15.82
N ASP A 127 6.14 11.34 15.15
CA ASP A 127 6.24 12.81 15.25
C ASP A 127 5.43 13.57 14.20
N PHE A 128 5.10 12.93 13.09
CA PHE A 128 4.39 13.55 11.99
C PHE A 128 2.87 13.41 12.10
N ARG A 129 2.16 14.42 11.58
CA ARG A 129 0.69 14.40 11.41
C ARG A 129 0.29 14.69 9.96
N TYR A 130 -0.97 14.47 9.63
CA TYR A 130 -1.51 14.77 8.31
C TYR A 130 -2.08 16.20 8.25
N SER A 131 -2.37 16.69 7.04
CA SER A 131 -2.98 18.01 6.88
C SER A 131 -4.36 18.07 7.57
N PRO A 132 -4.79 19.23 8.11
CA PRO A 132 -6.09 19.36 8.74
C PRO A 132 -7.26 18.97 7.83
N VAL A 133 -7.12 19.14 6.52
CA VAL A 133 -8.12 18.75 5.52
C VAL A 133 -8.27 17.23 5.46
N VAL A 134 -7.16 16.49 5.39
CA VAL A 134 -7.19 15.02 5.40
C VAL A 134 -7.76 14.49 6.71
N GLU A 135 -7.33 15.05 7.84
CA GLU A 135 -7.87 14.66 9.15
C GLU A 135 -9.38 14.94 9.25
N ALA A 136 -9.87 16.06 8.71
CA ALA A 136 -11.31 16.37 8.67
C ALA A 136 -12.09 15.38 7.79
N ASN A 137 -11.55 15.04 6.61
CA ASN A 137 -12.15 14.04 5.74
C ASN A 137 -12.25 12.67 6.43
N ILE A 138 -11.21 12.24 7.15
CA ILE A 138 -11.23 10.96 7.87
C ILE A 138 -12.30 10.93 8.97
N ARG A 139 -12.48 12.04 9.71
CA ARG A 139 -13.59 12.15 10.68
C ARG A 139 -14.96 12.05 10.01
N GLN A 140 -15.14 12.66 8.84
CA GLN A 140 -16.38 12.55 8.07
C GLN A 140 -16.59 11.13 7.55
N ASN A 141 -15.53 10.51 7.02
CA ASN A 141 -15.55 9.14 6.52
C ASN A 141 -15.94 8.16 7.62
N ALA A 142 -15.43 8.31 8.85
CA ALA A 142 -15.83 7.47 9.98
C ALA A 142 -17.36 7.41 10.15
N LEU A 143 -18.06 8.54 9.99
CA LEU A 143 -19.51 8.62 10.16
C LEU A 143 -20.30 8.26 8.90
N GLY A 144 -19.68 8.39 7.72
CA GLY A 144 -20.38 8.37 6.43
C GLY A 144 -20.11 7.12 5.59
N ALA A 145 -18.88 6.61 5.62
CA ALA A 145 -18.37 5.62 4.68
C ALA A 145 -19.15 4.30 4.76
N GLU A 146 -19.36 3.69 3.59
CA GLU A 146 -20.05 2.42 3.47
C GLU A 146 -19.29 1.48 2.54
N LEU A 147 -19.17 0.22 2.96
CA LEU A 147 -18.86 -0.86 2.04
C LEU A 147 -20.08 -1.13 1.16
N ILE A 148 -19.87 -1.20 -0.14
CA ILE A 148 -20.88 -1.55 -1.14
C ILE A 148 -20.44 -2.78 -1.93
N ASN A 149 -21.38 -3.40 -2.66
CA ASN A 149 -21.12 -4.54 -3.54
C ASN A 149 -20.35 -5.67 -2.83
N ASP A 150 -20.85 -6.12 -1.68
CA ASP A 150 -20.24 -7.17 -0.85
C ASP A 150 -18.83 -6.84 -0.35
N GLY A 151 -18.55 -5.55 -0.12
CA GLY A 151 -17.24 -5.06 0.30
C GLY A 151 -16.28 -4.73 -0.85
N TYR A 152 -16.70 -4.96 -2.09
CA TYR A 152 -15.86 -4.71 -3.26
C TYR A 152 -15.78 -3.26 -3.68
N GLY A 153 -16.54 -2.36 -3.06
CA GLY A 153 -16.40 -0.92 -3.27
C GLY A 153 -16.65 -0.11 -2.00
N VAL A 154 -16.37 1.19 -2.11
CA VAL A 154 -16.59 2.19 -1.05
C VAL A 154 -17.47 3.32 -1.59
N ALA A 155 -18.49 3.67 -0.81
CA ALA A 155 -19.33 4.85 -1.02
C ALA A 155 -19.23 5.83 0.17
N ASN A 156 -19.70 7.06 -0.05
CA ASN A 156 -19.84 8.09 1.00
C ASN A 156 -18.53 8.44 1.74
N ALA A 157 -17.39 8.37 1.05
CA ALA A 157 -16.08 8.70 1.59
C ALA A 157 -15.21 9.42 0.55
N PHE A 158 -14.25 10.23 1.00
CA PHE A 158 -13.30 10.95 0.16
C PHE A 158 -12.02 11.32 0.93
N GLY A 159 -10.90 11.54 0.22
CA GLY A 159 -9.78 12.37 0.72
C GLY A 159 -9.09 11.90 2.01
N GLY A 160 -9.00 10.60 2.23
CA GLY A 160 -8.35 9.98 3.39
C GLY A 160 -8.85 8.56 3.64
N ALA A 161 -8.37 7.89 4.67
CA ALA A 161 -8.82 6.53 5.00
C ALA A 161 -10.36 6.49 5.20
N PRO A 162 -11.11 5.60 4.52
CA PRO A 162 -12.56 5.53 4.62
C PRO A 162 -13.04 4.97 5.97
N PHE A 163 -12.31 4.05 6.59
CA PHE A 163 -12.74 3.32 7.79
C PHE A 163 -11.69 3.41 8.91
N PRO A 164 -11.44 4.58 9.51
CA PRO A 164 -10.35 4.75 10.50
C PRO A 164 -10.51 3.88 11.77
N ILE A 165 -11.68 3.27 11.98
CA ILE A 165 -11.93 2.28 13.04
C ILE A 165 -12.43 0.98 12.38
N PRO A 166 -11.56 0.23 11.69
CA PRO A 166 -12.00 -0.88 10.84
C PRO A 166 -12.57 -2.03 11.68
N LYS A 167 -13.69 -2.60 11.22
CA LYS A 167 -14.42 -3.70 11.86
C LYS A 167 -14.22 -5.04 11.16
N ASN A 168 -13.75 -5.03 9.91
CA ASN A 168 -13.55 -6.24 9.11
C ASN A 168 -12.37 -6.08 8.12
N GLY A 169 -12.05 -7.16 7.40
CA GLY A 169 -10.91 -7.20 6.49
C GLY A 169 -11.07 -6.30 5.26
N PHE A 170 -12.29 -6.11 4.74
CA PHE A 170 -12.54 -5.22 3.61
C PHE A 170 -12.32 -3.76 3.99
N GLU A 171 -12.79 -3.33 5.16
CA GLU A 171 -12.55 -1.97 5.66
C GLU A 171 -11.06 -1.66 5.80
N LEU A 172 -10.30 -2.58 6.39
CA LEU A 172 -8.85 -2.43 6.53
C LEU A 172 -8.12 -2.44 5.19
N MET A 173 -8.53 -3.29 4.24
CA MET A 173 -8.00 -3.29 2.88
C MET A 173 -8.26 -1.95 2.18
N TRP A 174 -9.47 -1.40 2.32
CA TRP A 174 -9.82 -0.12 1.72
C TRP A 174 -9.07 1.06 2.33
N ASN A 175 -8.77 1.04 3.63
CA ASN A 175 -7.86 2.02 4.24
C ASN A 175 -6.49 2.04 3.57
N GLN A 176 -5.95 0.87 3.26
CA GLN A 176 -4.67 0.77 2.59
C GLN A 176 -4.73 1.27 1.14
N ASN A 177 -5.75 0.88 0.38
CA ASN A 177 -5.92 1.26 -1.03
C ASN A 177 -6.18 2.78 -1.21
N LEU A 178 -6.89 3.37 -0.25
CA LEU A 178 -7.33 4.77 -0.23
C LEU A 178 -6.65 5.62 0.85
N SER A 179 -5.45 5.21 1.28
CA SER A 179 -4.59 5.98 2.18
C SER A 179 -4.17 7.31 1.53
N ALA A 180 -4.11 8.37 2.34
CA ALA A 180 -3.79 9.71 1.88
C ALA A 180 -2.35 9.79 1.34
N ARG A 181 -2.19 10.43 0.19
CA ARG A 181 -0.92 10.50 -0.56
C ARG A 181 -0.87 11.73 -1.46
N ALA A 182 0.19 11.86 -2.26
CA ALA A 182 0.30 12.91 -3.26
C ALA A 182 -0.85 12.83 -4.28
N TRP A 183 -1.52 13.95 -4.54
CA TRP A 183 -2.57 14.06 -5.55
C TRP A 183 -1.98 14.06 -6.96
N LYS A 184 -0.73 14.53 -7.10
CA LYS A 184 0.06 14.45 -8.33
C LYS A 184 1.45 13.91 -8.05
N GLU A 185 1.92 13.01 -8.89
CA GLU A 185 3.28 12.49 -8.85
C GLU A 185 3.85 12.44 -10.27
N GLU A 186 4.90 13.20 -10.52
CA GLU A 186 5.69 13.10 -11.75
C GLU A 186 7.12 12.70 -11.39
N ALA A 187 7.58 11.57 -11.92
CA ALA A 187 8.88 11.02 -11.57
C ALA A 187 9.47 10.18 -12.69
N THR A 188 10.79 10.04 -12.71
CA THR A 188 11.46 8.95 -13.41
C THR A 188 12.01 8.00 -12.37
N TYR A 189 11.72 6.71 -12.52
CA TYR A 189 12.16 5.67 -11.62
C TYR A 189 12.97 4.60 -12.34
N LYS A 190 13.94 4.02 -11.64
CA LYS A 190 14.60 2.78 -12.05
C LYS A 190 13.98 1.60 -11.32
N MET A 191 13.90 0.49 -12.04
CA MET A 191 13.65 -0.84 -11.54
C MET A 191 14.92 -1.67 -11.75
N ALA A 192 15.32 -2.43 -10.74
CA ALA A 192 16.48 -3.32 -10.80
C ALA A 192 16.10 -4.71 -10.32
N LEU A 193 15.93 -5.63 -11.28
CA LEU A 193 15.81 -7.06 -11.00
C LEU A 193 17.22 -7.65 -10.88
N VAL A 194 17.51 -8.29 -9.76
CA VAL A 194 18.72 -9.06 -9.51
C VAL A 194 18.35 -10.52 -9.41
N LEU A 195 18.84 -11.30 -10.37
CA LEU A 195 18.64 -12.74 -10.42
C LEU A 195 19.58 -13.47 -9.45
N ALA A 196 19.23 -14.69 -9.08
CA ALA A 196 20.02 -15.52 -8.15
C ALA A 196 21.45 -15.78 -8.61
N ASN A 197 21.70 -15.75 -9.92
CA ASN A 197 23.03 -15.86 -10.51
C ASN A 197 23.76 -14.50 -10.64
N ASN A 198 23.25 -13.46 -9.97
CA ASN A 198 23.73 -12.08 -10.01
C ASN A 198 23.60 -11.33 -11.35
N ASN A 199 22.90 -11.91 -12.34
CA ASN A 199 22.52 -11.15 -13.52
C ASN A 199 21.52 -10.06 -13.16
N ARG A 200 21.71 -8.87 -13.76
CA ARG A 200 20.91 -7.68 -13.46
C ARG A 200 20.11 -7.26 -14.68
N VAL A 201 18.83 -7.01 -14.49
CA VAL A 201 17.92 -6.51 -15.53
C VAL A 201 17.34 -5.19 -15.03
N GLY A 202 17.65 -4.11 -15.75
CA GLY A 202 17.15 -2.77 -15.45
C GLY A 202 15.96 -2.40 -16.34
N GLU A 203 15.04 -1.62 -15.78
CA GLU A 203 14.04 -0.86 -16.53
C GLU A 203 14.02 0.58 -16.00
N THR A 204 13.89 1.57 -16.88
CA THR A 204 13.67 2.97 -16.48
C THR A 204 12.31 3.38 -16.99
N VAL A 205 11.51 3.98 -16.12
CA VAL A 205 10.10 4.31 -16.39
C VAL A 205 9.79 5.75 -15.95
N GLY A 206 9.03 6.48 -16.77
CA GLY A 206 8.44 7.76 -16.42
C GLY A 206 7.03 7.55 -15.86
N TYR A 207 6.78 8.06 -14.67
CA TYR A 207 5.51 8.00 -13.95
C TYR A 207 4.86 9.37 -13.97
N GLN A 208 3.58 9.40 -14.35
CA GLN A 208 2.69 10.53 -14.15
C GLN A 208 1.41 9.97 -13.52
N ILE A 209 1.09 10.37 -12.30
CA ILE A 209 -0.05 9.85 -11.55
C ILE A 209 -0.90 11.01 -11.05
N LEU A 210 -2.20 10.92 -11.29
CA LEU A 210 -3.21 11.82 -10.75
C LEU A 210 -4.12 11.03 -9.81
N SER A 211 -4.02 11.28 -8.51
CA SER A 211 -4.92 10.72 -7.49
C SER A 211 -6.06 11.69 -7.25
N LEU A 212 -7.20 11.46 -7.93
CA LEU A 212 -8.41 12.28 -7.76
C LEU A 212 -9.04 12.09 -6.37
N TRP A 213 -8.75 10.98 -5.70
CA TRP A 213 -9.08 10.77 -4.29
C TRP A 213 -8.45 11.81 -3.36
N ASP A 214 -7.26 12.29 -3.70
CA ASP A 214 -6.44 13.19 -2.86
C ASP A 214 -6.45 14.64 -3.38
N ASP A 215 -7.36 14.98 -4.31
CA ASP A 215 -7.45 16.33 -4.87
C ASP A 215 -7.73 17.37 -3.77
N PRO A 216 -6.84 18.35 -3.53
CA PRO A 216 -7.03 19.37 -2.50
C PRO A 216 -8.24 20.28 -2.75
N ASN A 217 -8.75 20.33 -3.99
CA ASN A 217 -9.96 21.07 -4.35
C ASN A 217 -11.19 20.14 -4.48
N GLY A 218 -11.01 18.84 -4.27
CA GLY A 218 -12.07 17.85 -4.28
C GLY A 218 -12.88 17.84 -3.00
N SER A 219 -14.01 17.13 -3.04
CA SER A 219 -14.87 16.90 -1.89
C SER A 219 -15.73 15.67 -2.15
N LEU A 220 -16.37 15.13 -1.10
CA LEU A 220 -17.35 14.05 -1.29
C LEU A 220 -18.48 14.43 -2.27
N ALA A 221 -18.88 15.70 -2.32
CA ALA A 221 -19.95 16.17 -3.21
C ALA A 221 -19.54 16.22 -4.69
N THR A 222 -18.24 16.37 -4.97
CA THR A 222 -17.70 16.48 -6.34
C THR A 222 -16.99 15.21 -6.80
N TYR A 223 -16.77 14.25 -5.89
CA TYR A 223 -16.09 13.00 -6.17
C TYR A 223 -16.92 12.07 -7.05
N ASP A 224 -16.35 11.63 -8.18
CA ASP A 224 -17.05 10.81 -9.19
C ASP A 224 -16.75 9.29 -9.08
N GLY A 225 -16.05 8.88 -8.02
CA GLY A 225 -15.63 7.49 -7.82
C GLY A 225 -14.30 7.13 -8.50
N THR A 226 -13.64 8.03 -9.23
CA THR A 226 -12.31 7.78 -9.81
C THR A 226 -11.24 7.92 -8.73
N GLN A 227 -10.52 6.86 -8.39
CA GLN A 227 -9.47 6.90 -7.36
C GLN A 227 -8.22 7.61 -7.89
N ALA A 228 -7.63 7.04 -8.95
CA ALA A 228 -6.40 7.53 -9.54
C ALA A 228 -6.29 7.09 -10.99
N CYS A 229 -5.60 7.90 -11.79
CA CYS A 229 -5.15 7.56 -13.12
C CYS A 229 -3.62 7.63 -13.18
N ALA A 230 -3.00 6.71 -13.91
CA ALA A 230 -1.55 6.65 -14.09
C ALA A 230 -1.22 6.53 -15.58
N MET A 231 -0.22 7.29 -16.02
CA MET A 231 0.44 7.19 -17.31
C MET A 231 1.88 6.76 -17.04
N VAL A 232 2.23 5.54 -17.41
CA VAL A 232 3.57 4.99 -17.19
C VAL A 232 4.23 4.72 -18.53
N SER A 233 5.37 5.35 -18.77
CA SER A 233 6.13 5.23 -20.02
C SER A 233 7.46 4.51 -19.79
N THR A 234 7.75 3.47 -20.56
CA THR A 234 9.05 2.79 -20.52
C THR A 234 10.07 3.59 -21.32
N GLN A 235 11.14 4.03 -20.66
CA GLN A 235 12.24 4.80 -21.25
C GLN A 235 13.42 3.90 -21.64
N GLU A 236 13.72 2.89 -20.81
CA GLU A 236 14.74 1.87 -21.05
C GLU A 236 14.23 0.51 -20.58
N PRO A 237 14.66 -0.62 -21.17
CA PRO A 237 15.65 -0.73 -22.24
C PRO A 237 15.09 -0.37 -23.62
N ALA A 238 15.97 -0.05 -24.57
CA ALA A 238 15.64 0.29 -25.96
C ALA A 238 14.56 -0.60 -26.62
N ARG A 239 14.55 -1.92 -26.37
CA ARG A 239 13.56 -2.85 -26.94
C ARG A 239 12.10 -2.60 -26.49
N LYS A 240 11.89 -1.99 -25.32
CA LYS A 240 10.57 -1.63 -24.75
C LYS A 240 10.34 -0.11 -24.76
N LYS A 241 11.33 0.68 -25.20
CA LYS A 241 11.29 2.14 -25.14
C LYS A 241 10.10 2.69 -25.91
N GLY A 242 9.33 3.55 -25.25
CA GLY A 242 8.12 4.16 -25.78
C GLY A 242 6.86 3.33 -25.55
N GLU A 243 6.92 2.16 -24.92
CA GLU A 243 5.71 1.51 -24.38
C GLU A 243 5.08 2.43 -23.34
N ILE A 244 3.76 2.62 -23.43
CA ILE A 244 3.02 3.44 -22.47
C ILE A 244 1.78 2.70 -22.00
N ILE A 245 1.57 2.65 -20.70
CA ILE A 245 0.37 2.11 -20.05
C ILE A 245 -0.40 3.27 -19.43
N LEU A 246 -1.67 3.42 -19.82
CA LEU A 246 -2.65 4.24 -19.11
C LEU A 246 -3.54 3.31 -18.29
N SER A 247 -3.74 3.60 -17.01
CA SER A 247 -4.71 2.90 -16.15
C SER A 247 -5.46 3.89 -15.27
N CYS A 248 -6.77 3.70 -15.11
CA CYS A 248 -7.58 4.39 -14.12
C CYS A 248 -8.35 3.39 -13.25
N ASP A 249 -8.29 3.61 -11.94
CA ASP A 249 -8.94 2.80 -10.90
C ASP A 249 -10.10 3.55 -10.24
N PHE A 250 -11.06 2.81 -9.68
CA PHE A 250 -12.34 3.34 -9.20
C PHE A 250 -12.72 2.76 -7.83
N SER A 251 -13.33 3.57 -6.96
CA SER A 251 -13.76 3.16 -5.61
C SER A 251 -14.88 2.15 -5.63
N ASP A 252 -15.61 2.06 -6.75
CA ASP A 252 -16.53 0.97 -7.07
C ASP A 252 -16.08 0.23 -8.35
N PRO A 253 -15.16 -0.74 -8.22
CA PRO A 253 -14.68 -1.53 -9.35
C PRO A 253 -15.74 -2.47 -9.94
N ILE A 254 -16.87 -2.70 -9.25
CA ILE A 254 -17.97 -3.51 -9.77
C ILE A 254 -18.81 -2.68 -10.75
N ALA A 255 -19.17 -1.45 -10.38
CA ALA A 255 -19.87 -0.55 -11.28
C ALA A 255 -18.97 -0.04 -12.42
N LYS A 256 -17.70 0.26 -12.10
CA LYS A 256 -16.73 0.80 -13.06
C LYS A 256 -15.40 0.05 -12.92
N PRO A 257 -15.18 -1.05 -13.66
CA PRO A 257 -13.93 -1.80 -13.57
C PRO A 257 -12.75 -0.97 -14.07
N ARG A 258 -11.53 -1.34 -13.65
CA ARG A 258 -10.28 -0.71 -14.10
C ARG A 258 -10.30 -0.48 -15.61
N GLN A 259 -9.99 0.75 -15.99
CA GLN A 259 -9.90 1.14 -17.38
C GLN A 259 -8.43 1.26 -17.76
N ALA A 260 -7.97 0.40 -18.66
CA ALA A 260 -6.58 0.38 -19.07
C ALA A 260 -6.42 0.38 -20.59
N TRP A 261 -5.35 1.04 -21.04
CA TRP A 261 -4.92 1.10 -22.43
C TRP A 261 -3.41 0.96 -22.49
N GLN A 262 -2.93 0.35 -23.56
CA GLN A 262 -1.51 0.18 -23.82
C GLN A 262 -1.18 0.70 -25.21
N TYR A 263 -0.11 1.47 -25.30
CA TYR A 263 0.56 1.81 -26.54
C TYR A 263 1.80 0.94 -26.71
N LEU A 264 1.93 0.28 -27.87
CA LEU A 264 3.09 -0.52 -28.24
C LEU A 264 3.81 0.12 -29.44
N PRO A 265 5.07 0.56 -29.31
CA PRO A 265 5.82 1.22 -30.36
C PRO A 265 5.89 0.42 -31.66
N GLY A 266 6.12 -0.91 -31.56
CA GLY A 266 6.31 -1.78 -32.73
C GLY A 266 5.14 -1.77 -33.71
N ASN A 267 3.91 -1.60 -33.20
CA ASN A 267 2.71 -1.55 -34.03
C ASN A 267 2.08 -0.15 -34.11
N ARG A 268 2.65 0.85 -33.42
CA ARG A 268 2.18 2.24 -33.31
C ARG A 268 0.67 2.36 -33.03
N ARG A 269 0.13 1.48 -32.18
CA ARG A 269 -1.31 1.40 -31.89
C ARG A 269 -1.57 1.46 -30.39
N VAL A 270 -2.60 2.24 -30.03
CA VAL A 270 -3.26 2.18 -28.73
C VAL A 270 -4.30 1.08 -28.75
N ARG A 271 -4.31 0.21 -27.73
CA ARG A 271 -5.31 -0.84 -27.54
C ARG A 271 -5.88 -0.75 -26.14
N ARG A 272 -7.19 -1.02 -25.99
CA ARG A 272 -7.76 -1.27 -24.66
C ARG A 272 -7.15 -2.55 -24.12
N ALA A 273 -6.70 -2.52 -22.87
CA ALA A 273 -5.96 -3.59 -22.23
C ALA A 273 -6.66 -4.01 -20.91
N PRO A 274 -7.88 -4.55 -20.98
CA PRO A 274 -8.67 -4.88 -19.79
C PRO A 274 -8.04 -5.99 -18.93
N THR A 275 -7.05 -6.70 -19.48
CA THR A 275 -6.27 -7.70 -18.78
C THR A 275 -5.23 -7.11 -17.85
N ILE A 276 -4.88 -5.81 -17.97
CA ILE A 276 -3.90 -5.17 -17.08
C ILE A 276 -4.53 -4.99 -15.69
N GLY A 277 -4.28 -5.97 -14.81
CA GLY A 277 -4.74 -6.03 -13.43
C GLY A 277 -4.37 -7.38 -12.81
N TYR A 278 -4.68 -7.55 -11.52
CA TYR A 278 -4.45 -8.79 -10.77
C TYR A 278 -3.02 -9.33 -10.96
N ASP A 279 -2.89 -10.61 -11.31
CA ASP A 279 -1.65 -11.37 -11.47
C ASP A 279 -0.93 -11.15 -12.82
N THR A 280 -1.27 -10.10 -13.56
CA THR A 280 -0.57 -9.76 -14.80
C THR A 280 0.89 -9.39 -14.50
N PRO A 281 1.89 -10.04 -15.14
CA PRO A 281 3.31 -9.72 -14.93
C PRO A 281 3.66 -8.26 -15.26
N TYR A 282 4.49 -7.64 -14.42
CA TYR A 282 4.95 -6.27 -14.55
C TYR A 282 6.37 -6.05 -13.98
N GLY A 283 6.97 -4.92 -14.35
CA GLY A 283 8.32 -4.51 -13.96
C GLY A 283 9.42 -5.21 -14.75
N ALA A 284 10.67 -4.92 -14.38
CA ALA A 284 11.84 -5.53 -15.01
C ALA A 284 11.73 -7.06 -14.97
N GLY A 285 11.80 -7.70 -16.14
CA GLY A 285 11.65 -9.15 -16.29
C GLY A 285 10.23 -9.70 -16.04
N GLY A 286 9.22 -8.85 -15.87
CA GLY A 286 7.86 -9.28 -15.48
C GLY A 286 7.84 -9.89 -14.07
N PHE A 287 8.72 -9.43 -13.18
CA PHE A 287 9.02 -10.11 -11.93
C PHE A 287 7.86 -10.05 -10.92
N ARG A 288 7.25 -8.89 -10.75
CA ARG A 288 6.08 -8.70 -9.87
C ARG A 288 4.78 -8.72 -10.67
N VAL A 289 3.64 -8.66 -10.01
CA VAL A 289 2.34 -8.50 -10.69
C VAL A 289 1.77 -7.09 -10.55
N MET A 290 0.75 -6.79 -11.34
CA MET A 290 0.13 -5.45 -11.41
C MET A 290 -0.53 -5.04 -10.09
N ASP A 291 -1.18 -5.98 -9.41
CA ASP A 291 -1.86 -5.73 -8.14
C ASP A 291 -0.91 -5.72 -6.91
N GLU A 292 0.40 -5.78 -7.14
CA GLU A 292 1.42 -5.67 -6.08
C GLU A 292 2.02 -4.26 -5.96
N ASP A 293 1.65 -3.29 -6.81
CA ASP A 293 2.11 -1.90 -6.61
C ASP A 293 1.62 -1.38 -5.25
N ARG A 294 2.54 -0.88 -4.43
CA ARG A 294 2.28 -0.55 -3.01
C ARG A 294 1.71 -1.73 -2.20
N LEU A 295 2.19 -2.93 -2.52
CA LEU A 295 1.86 -4.26 -1.96
C LEU A 295 0.47 -4.78 -2.28
N PHE A 296 -0.54 -3.90 -2.42
CA PHE A 296 -1.84 -4.24 -2.98
C PHE A 296 -2.47 -3.03 -3.68
N ASN A 297 -3.08 -3.23 -4.84
CA ASN A 297 -3.95 -2.23 -5.47
C ASN A 297 -5.10 -2.88 -6.24
N GLY A 298 -6.06 -2.05 -6.64
CA GLY A 298 -7.13 -2.45 -7.55
C GLY A 298 -8.30 -3.14 -6.85
N ALA A 299 -9.00 -4.01 -7.58
CA ALA A 299 -10.26 -4.61 -7.14
C ALA A 299 -10.04 -5.77 -6.12
N PRO A 300 -10.81 -5.81 -5.02
CA PRO A 300 -10.64 -6.81 -3.97
C PRO A 300 -11.40 -8.13 -4.22
N ASP A 301 -12.03 -8.31 -5.39
CA ASP A 301 -13.02 -9.37 -5.68
C ASP A 301 -12.46 -10.80 -5.81
N ARG A 302 -11.13 -10.94 -5.78
CA ARG A 302 -10.44 -12.24 -5.87
C ARG A 302 -10.30 -12.94 -4.52
N TYR A 303 -10.34 -12.18 -3.42
CA TYR A 303 -9.93 -12.65 -2.11
C TYR A 303 -11.04 -12.48 -1.07
N ASP A 304 -11.11 -13.44 -0.14
CA ASP A 304 -11.79 -13.23 1.14
C ASP A 304 -10.82 -12.58 2.11
N TRP A 305 -11.25 -11.46 2.69
CA TRP A 305 -10.41 -10.59 3.51
C TRP A 305 -10.72 -10.75 4.99
N LYS A 306 -9.69 -11.01 5.79
CA LYS A 306 -9.80 -11.22 7.23
C LYS A 306 -8.91 -10.23 7.98
N LEU A 307 -9.54 -9.45 8.85
CA LEU A 307 -8.84 -8.68 9.88
C LEU A 307 -8.42 -9.63 11.00
N VAL A 308 -7.11 -9.80 11.18
CA VAL A 308 -6.57 -10.72 12.21
C VAL A 308 -6.39 -9.99 13.54
N GLY A 309 -5.99 -8.72 13.51
CA GLY A 309 -5.79 -7.89 14.71
C GLY A 309 -4.58 -6.98 14.56
N LYS A 310 -4.12 -6.41 15.69
CA LYS A 310 -2.89 -5.63 15.77
C LYS A 310 -1.75 -6.42 16.40
N GLN A 311 -0.52 -6.04 16.04
CA GLN A 311 0.71 -6.53 16.67
C GLN A 311 1.81 -5.48 16.56
N GLU A 312 2.85 -5.60 17.39
CA GLU A 312 4.05 -4.77 17.31
C GLU A 312 5.07 -5.44 16.41
N MET A 313 5.59 -4.74 15.40
CA MET A 313 6.54 -5.28 14.42
C MET A 313 7.61 -4.29 14.01
N PHE A 314 8.78 -4.83 13.68
CA PHE A 314 9.83 -4.05 13.02
C PHE A 314 9.47 -3.86 11.55
N ILE A 315 9.16 -2.62 11.17
CA ILE A 315 8.75 -2.25 9.81
C ILE A 315 9.72 -1.26 9.18
N PRO A 316 9.85 -1.24 7.83
CA PRO A 316 10.65 -0.23 7.14
C PRO A 316 9.99 1.15 7.25
N TYR A 317 10.51 2.03 8.10
CA TYR A 317 9.93 3.34 8.38
C TYR A 317 10.99 4.45 8.28
N HIS A 318 10.57 5.67 7.90
CA HIS A 318 11.46 6.83 7.70
C HIS A 318 12.71 6.53 6.86
N ASN A 319 12.56 5.86 5.72
CA ASN A 319 13.69 5.40 4.90
C ASN A 319 14.23 6.49 3.95
N TYR A 320 14.62 7.64 4.50
CA TYR A 320 15.18 8.77 3.72
C TYR A 320 16.52 8.42 3.06
N ALA A 321 17.34 7.58 3.71
CA ALA A 321 18.63 7.13 3.15
C ALA A 321 18.48 6.29 1.87
N LEU A 322 17.46 5.41 1.79
CA LEU A 322 17.16 4.66 0.56
C LEU A 322 16.70 5.58 -0.57
N ASP A 323 15.96 6.63 -0.23
CA ASP A 323 15.39 7.58 -1.18
C ASP A 323 16.38 8.69 -1.58
N ASP A 324 17.63 8.60 -1.13
CA ASP A 324 18.68 9.57 -1.42
C ASP A 324 19.16 9.46 -2.89
N PRO A 325 18.93 10.48 -3.74
CA PRO A 325 19.38 10.46 -5.14
C PRO A 325 20.91 10.43 -5.27
N ASP A 326 21.66 10.85 -4.24
CA ASP A 326 23.13 10.87 -4.25
C ASP A 326 23.73 9.48 -4.01
N LEU A 327 22.97 8.57 -3.39
CA LEU A 327 23.38 7.18 -3.18
C LEU A 327 23.30 6.42 -4.51
N PRO A 328 24.36 5.76 -5.00
CA PRO A 328 24.30 5.04 -6.27
C PRO A 328 23.37 3.82 -6.22
N ALA A 329 22.51 3.68 -7.24
CA ALA A 329 21.61 2.51 -7.36
C ALA A 329 22.37 1.16 -7.36
N SER A 330 23.60 1.15 -7.88
CA SER A 330 24.48 -0.03 -7.87
C SER A 330 24.92 -0.44 -6.47
N GLU A 331 25.06 0.51 -5.55
CA GLU A 331 25.40 0.22 -4.15
C GLU A 331 24.21 -0.39 -3.42
N LEU A 332 23.02 0.21 -3.58
CA LEU A 332 21.78 -0.33 -3.02
C LEU A 332 21.49 -1.74 -3.51
N THR A 333 21.77 -2.01 -4.78
CA THR A 333 21.45 -3.31 -5.38
C THR A 333 22.64 -4.27 -5.37
N ALA A 334 23.76 -3.94 -4.71
CA ALA A 334 24.97 -4.76 -4.74
C ALA A 334 24.76 -6.19 -4.19
N GLY A 335 23.83 -6.34 -3.24
CA GLY A 335 23.51 -7.62 -2.60
C GLY A 335 22.85 -8.65 -3.54
N THR A 336 23.03 -9.92 -3.19
CA THR A 336 22.35 -11.07 -3.80
C THR A 336 21.14 -11.44 -2.96
N GLY A 337 19.96 -11.53 -3.58
CA GLY A 337 18.75 -11.94 -2.88
C GLY A 337 18.10 -10.90 -1.96
N HIS A 338 18.74 -9.76 -1.74
CA HIS A 338 18.21 -8.60 -1.03
C HIS A 338 18.96 -7.33 -1.43
N ILE A 339 18.35 -6.16 -1.25
CA ILE A 339 19.07 -4.86 -1.31
C ILE A 339 20.06 -4.76 -0.15
N ASN A 340 21.02 -3.83 -0.25
CA ASN A 340 21.98 -3.58 0.82
C ASN A 340 21.24 -3.18 2.12
N PRO A 341 21.26 -4.01 3.18
CA PRO A 341 20.49 -3.76 4.40
C PRO A 341 21.05 -2.60 5.21
N ASP A 342 22.29 -2.16 4.93
CA ASP A 342 22.91 -1.04 5.64
C ASP A 342 22.23 0.29 5.30
N HIS A 343 21.42 0.36 4.25
CA HIS A 343 20.66 1.56 3.91
C HIS A 343 19.20 1.50 4.35
N VAL A 344 18.75 0.39 4.94
CA VAL A 344 17.35 0.20 5.35
C VAL A 344 17.18 0.47 6.84
N ARG A 345 16.30 1.41 7.17
CA ARG A 345 15.90 1.74 8.54
C ARG A 345 14.64 0.97 8.91
N PHE A 346 14.71 0.20 10.00
CA PHE A 346 13.54 -0.40 10.63
C PHE A 346 13.26 0.26 11.96
N GLU A 347 11.98 0.47 12.26
CA GLU A 347 11.48 0.96 13.53
C GLU A 347 10.41 0.01 14.05
N LEU A 348 10.25 -0.08 15.37
CA LEU A 348 9.14 -0.81 15.97
C LEU A 348 7.87 0.05 15.90
N HIS A 349 6.81 -0.49 15.31
CA HIS A 349 5.50 0.16 15.22
C HIS A 349 4.40 -0.85 15.46
N ARG A 350 3.18 -0.36 15.72
CA ARG A 350 2.00 -1.21 15.68
C ARG A 350 1.51 -1.33 14.23
N VAL A 351 1.16 -2.53 13.83
CA VAL A 351 0.57 -2.81 12.53
C VAL A 351 -0.73 -3.58 12.68
N TRP A 352 -1.64 -3.35 11.75
CA TRP A 352 -2.76 -4.24 11.51
C TRP A 352 -2.32 -5.41 10.64
N VAL A 353 -2.80 -6.60 10.96
CA VAL A 353 -2.57 -7.82 10.18
C VAL A 353 -3.82 -8.15 9.37
N LEU A 354 -3.65 -8.15 8.05
CA LEU A 354 -4.70 -8.44 7.07
C LEU A 354 -4.36 -9.70 6.30
N GLU A 355 -5.28 -10.66 6.24
CA GLU A 355 -5.13 -11.86 5.42
C GLU A 355 -6.10 -11.82 4.24
N ALA A 356 -5.60 -12.19 3.06
CA ALA A 356 -6.37 -12.35 1.84
C ALA A 356 -6.24 -13.82 1.37
N ASN A 357 -7.34 -14.57 1.41
CA ASN A 357 -7.38 -15.97 0.95
C ASN A 357 -8.10 -16.04 -0.39
N LEU A 358 -7.48 -16.69 -1.39
CA LEU A 358 -8.04 -16.73 -2.74
C LEU A 358 -9.40 -17.45 -2.70
N LYS A 359 -10.45 -16.82 -3.22
CA LYS A 359 -11.79 -17.40 -3.24
C LYS A 359 -11.83 -18.65 -4.12
N GLU A 360 -12.70 -19.58 -3.77
CA GLU A 360 -12.96 -20.76 -4.60
C GLU A 360 -13.36 -20.35 -6.03
N GLY A 361 -12.79 -21.05 -7.03
CA GLY A 361 -13.05 -20.78 -8.44
C GLY A 361 -12.38 -19.53 -9.02
N LYS A 362 -11.79 -18.65 -8.19
CA LYS A 362 -10.97 -17.52 -8.67
C LYS A 362 -9.55 -18.00 -9.00
N ARG A 363 -8.90 -17.28 -9.91
CA ARG A 363 -7.51 -17.49 -10.30
C ARG A 363 -6.65 -16.32 -9.85
N HIS A 364 -5.51 -16.64 -9.26
CA HIS A 364 -4.38 -15.75 -9.00
C HIS A 364 -3.14 -16.62 -8.77
N ILE A 365 -1.93 -16.08 -8.99
CA ILE A 365 -0.68 -16.77 -8.67
C ILE A 365 -0.43 -16.94 -7.16
N TYR A 366 -1.18 -16.20 -6.33
CA TYR A 366 -1.06 -16.25 -4.87
C TYR A 366 -2.34 -16.84 -4.28
N GLY A 367 -2.21 -18.00 -3.62
CA GLY A 367 -3.31 -18.67 -2.93
C GLY A 367 -3.69 -18.00 -1.61
N LYS A 368 -2.70 -17.38 -0.95
CA LYS A 368 -2.88 -16.56 0.25
C LYS A 368 -1.91 -15.40 0.24
N ARG A 369 -2.32 -14.26 0.80
CA ARG A 369 -1.44 -13.10 1.08
C ARG A 369 -1.68 -12.66 2.51
N ARG A 370 -0.63 -12.22 3.19
CA ARG A 370 -0.71 -11.58 4.50
C ARG A 370 0.00 -10.24 4.43
N PHE A 371 -0.71 -9.18 4.76
CA PHE A 371 -0.20 -7.81 4.76
C PHE A 371 -0.08 -7.30 6.20
N TYR A 372 0.92 -6.47 6.40
CA TYR A 372 1.13 -5.74 7.64
C TYR A 372 1.01 -4.25 7.32
N ILE A 373 -0.04 -3.63 7.84
CA ILE A 373 -0.46 -2.27 7.53
C ILE A 373 -0.15 -1.39 8.72
N ASP A 374 0.71 -0.39 8.53
CA ASP A 374 1.07 0.58 9.56
C ASP A 374 -0.17 1.35 10.04
N GLU A 375 -0.35 1.47 11.36
CA GLU A 375 -1.54 2.12 11.92
C GLU A 375 -1.56 3.64 11.73
N ASP A 376 -0.38 4.27 11.64
CA ASP A 376 -0.28 5.73 11.52
C ASP A 376 -0.44 6.24 10.09
N SER A 377 -0.03 5.45 9.09
CA SER A 377 -0.09 5.84 7.67
C SER A 377 -1.12 5.08 6.83
N TRP A 378 -1.66 3.97 7.35
CA TRP A 378 -2.45 2.99 6.59
C TRP A 378 -1.72 2.32 5.42
N ALA A 379 -0.42 2.55 5.24
CA ALA A 379 0.34 1.89 4.20
C ALA A 379 0.60 0.42 4.54
N ALA A 380 0.42 -0.49 3.59
CA ALA A 380 1.01 -1.82 3.68
C ALA A 380 2.53 -1.69 3.53
N VAL A 381 3.27 -2.11 4.55
CA VAL A 381 4.74 -1.95 4.65
C VAL A 381 5.48 -3.27 4.48
N LEU A 382 4.82 -4.39 4.79
CA LEU A 382 5.31 -5.75 4.58
C LEU A 382 4.19 -6.62 3.98
N GLY A 383 4.57 -7.60 3.16
CA GLY A 383 3.62 -8.54 2.56
C GLY A 383 4.24 -9.93 2.35
N ASP A 384 3.64 -10.95 2.95
CA ASP A 384 4.02 -12.37 2.79
C ASP A 384 3.01 -13.06 1.85
N ASN A 385 3.47 -13.55 0.70
CA ASN A 385 2.63 -14.16 -0.34
C ASN A 385 2.93 -15.65 -0.49
N TYR A 386 1.87 -16.46 -0.48
CA TYR A 386 1.91 -17.91 -0.52
C TYR A 386 1.37 -18.41 -1.86
N ASP A 387 2.00 -19.44 -2.41
CA ASP A 387 1.56 -20.07 -3.66
C ASP A 387 0.26 -20.89 -3.46
N GLY A 388 -0.25 -21.49 -4.54
CA GLY A 388 -1.45 -22.33 -4.50
C GLY A 388 -1.33 -23.61 -3.67
N LYS A 389 -0.12 -23.96 -3.19
CA LYS A 389 0.13 -25.11 -2.30
C LYS A 389 0.32 -24.66 -0.84
N GLY A 390 0.20 -23.36 -0.56
CA GLY A 390 0.39 -22.79 0.77
C GLY A 390 1.86 -22.60 1.16
N GLN A 391 2.81 -22.72 0.21
CA GLN A 391 4.22 -22.46 0.48
C GLN A 391 4.47 -20.95 0.42
N LEU A 392 5.16 -20.40 1.44
CA LEU A 392 5.66 -19.03 1.40
C LEU A 392 6.62 -18.88 0.20
N TRP A 393 6.22 -18.08 -0.78
CA TRP A 393 6.95 -17.94 -2.04
C TRP A 393 7.61 -16.57 -2.13
N ARG A 394 6.86 -15.51 -1.85
CA ARG A 394 7.38 -14.14 -1.99
C ARG A 394 7.18 -13.33 -0.72
N THR A 395 8.15 -12.47 -0.43
CA THR A 395 8.03 -11.46 0.62
C THR A 395 8.36 -10.09 0.04
N ASN A 396 7.51 -9.12 0.34
CA ASN A 396 7.60 -7.79 -0.20
C ASN A 396 7.79 -6.79 0.94
N ILE A 397 8.62 -5.78 0.70
CA ILE A 397 8.92 -4.68 1.61
C ILE A 397 8.58 -3.40 0.88
N GLN A 398 7.75 -2.55 1.47
CA GLN A 398 7.45 -1.22 0.95
C GLN A 398 7.95 -0.21 1.98
N THR A 399 8.95 0.58 1.60
CA THR A 399 9.44 1.64 2.48
C THR A 399 8.62 2.90 2.31
N SER A 400 8.66 3.76 3.30
CA SER A 400 8.00 5.07 3.30
C SER A 400 8.93 6.16 3.80
N VAL A 401 8.60 7.39 3.40
CA VAL A 401 9.11 8.64 3.98
C VAL A 401 7.91 9.53 4.27
N TYR A 402 8.02 10.45 5.22
CA TYR A 402 7.07 11.55 5.30
C TYR A 402 7.44 12.59 4.24
N ALA A 403 6.55 12.79 3.26
CA ALA A 403 6.75 13.75 2.18
C ALA A 403 6.28 15.13 2.64
N TYR A 404 7.22 16.00 2.97
CA TYR A 404 6.96 17.29 3.61
C TYR A 404 6.01 18.19 2.80
N GLU A 405 6.15 18.22 1.48
CA GLU A 405 5.31 19.01 0.56
C GLU A 405 3.90 18.43 0.34
N VAL A 406 3.70 17.17 0.73
CA VAL A 406 2.41 16.48 0.66
C VAL A 406 1.70 16.51 2.00
N GLU A 407 2.45 16.69 3.09
CA GLU A 407 1.97 16.57 4.47
C GLU A 407 1.38 15.18 4.77
N ALA A 408 2.00 14.13 4.21
CA ALA A 408 1.57 12.75 4.35
C ALA A 408 2.75 11.78 4.20
N PHE A 409 2.61 10.57 4.74
CA PHE A 409 3.51 9.47 4.41
C PHE A 409 3.34 9.05 2.94
N HIS A 410 4.46 8.81 2.26
CA HIS A 410 4.48 8.45 0.86
C HIS A 410 5.33 7.21 0.65
N ALA A 411 4.77 6.22 -0.05
CA ALA A 411 5.46 4.99 -0.43
C ALA A 411 6.65 5.29 -1.36
N ARG A 412 7.83 4.81 -0.99
CA ARG A 412 9.08 4.96 -1.76
C ARG A 412 9.56 3.61 -2.30
N VAL A 413 10.85 3.31 -2.17
CA VAL A 413 11.45 2.08 -2.70
C VAL A 413 10.66 0.85 -2.21
N ALA A 414 10.29 0.00 -3.16
CA ALA A 414 9.68 -1.29 -2.88
C ALA A 414 10.65 -2.40 -3.26
N VAL A 415 10.69 -3.47 -2.47
CA VAL A 415 11.53 -4.64 -2.74
C VAL A 415 10.66 -5.89 -2.73
N TYR A 416 10.63 -6.58 -3.86
CA TYR A 416 9.88 -7.82 -4.05
C TYR A 416 10.87 -8.97 -4.09
N HIS A 417 10.73 -9.95 -3.22
CA HIS A 417 11.66 -11.09 -3.13
C HIS A 417 10.97 -12.37 -3.57
N ASP A 418 11.66 -13.18 -4.38
CA ASP A 418 11.32 -14.58 -4.60
C ASP A 418 12.20 -15.44 -3.69
N LEU A 419 11.60 -15.99 -2.62
CA LEU A 419 12.30 -16.76 -1.60
C LEU A 419 12.75 -18.14 -2.10
N LEU A 420 12.11 -18.67 -3.15
CA LEU A 420 12.46 -19.96 -3.72
C LEU A 420 13.65 -19.81 -4.68
N ALA A 421 13.51 -18.90 -5.64
CA ALA A 421 14.55 -18.63 -6.63
C ALA A 421 15.75 -17.89 -6.02
N GLY A 422 15.55 -17.04 -5.00
CA GLY A 422 16.58 -16.16 -4.44
C GLY A 422 16.86 -14.92 -5.28
N SER A 423 15.92 -14.53 -6.15
CA SER A 423 15.97 -13.30 -6.94
C SER A 423 15.14 -12.21 -6.27
N TYR A 424 15.45 -10.93 -6.52
CA TYR A 424 14.63 -9.82 -6.02
C TYR A 424 14.54 -8.68 -7.03
N LEU A 425 13.46 -7.90 -6.95
CA LEU A 425 13.27 -6.66 -7.69
C LEU A 425 13.25 -5.49 -6.70
N ALA A 426 14.15 -4.52 -6.89
CA ALA A 426 14.02 -3.18 -6.30
C ALA A 426 13.28 -2.27 -7.30
N ASP A 427 12.20 -1.65 -6.86
CA ASP A 427 11.32 -0.77 -7.66
C ASP A 427 11.30 0.65 -7.06
N ARG A 428 10.90 1.63 -7.87
CA ARG A 428 10.82 3.06 -7.52
C ARG A 428 12.14 3.68 -7.03
N LEU A 429 13.28 3.22 -7.58
CA LEU A 429 14.59 3.80 -7.26
C LEU A 429 14.75 5.17 -7.93
N VAL A 430 15.02 6.21 -7.13
CA VAL A 430 15.43 7.56 -7.59
C VAL A 430 16.94 7.78 -7.58
N ASN A 431 17.68 6.78 -7.13
CA ASN A 431 19.14 6.80 -6.98
C ASN A 431 19.86 7.10 -8.31
N GLY A 432 20.58 8.21 -8.35
CA GLY A 432 21.20 8.78 -9.54
C GLY A 432 20.19 9.30 -10.57
N LEU A 433 19.03 9.81 -10.12
CA LEU A 433 18.02 10.51 -10.91
C LEU A 433 17.54 11.76 -10.14
N ALA A 434 16.78 12.63 -10.81
CA ALA A 434 16.06 13.69 -10.13
C ALA A 434 15.00 13.09 -9.19
N PRO A 435 14.84 13.64 -7.97
CA PRO A 435 13.75 13.28 -7.07
C PRO A 435 12.37 13.48 -7.73
N ALA A 436 11.38 12.72 -7.24
CA ALA A 436 10.00 12.84 -7.69
C ALA A 436 9.43 14.23 -7.39
N ARG A 437 8.72 14.82 -8.36
CA ARG A 437 7.91 16.02 -8.19
C ARG A 437 6.54 15.60 -7.67
N LEU A 438 6.26 15.93 -6.41
CA LEU A 438 4.96 15.69 -5.77
C LEU A 438 4.15 16.97 -5.70
N ASN A 439 2.86 16.90 -6.01
CA ASN A 439 1.89 18.00 -5.98
C ASN A 439 2.25 19.24 -6.83
N ASP A 440 3.17 19.09 -7.78
CA ASP A 440 3.75 20.19 -8.57
C ASP A 440 3.60 20.00 -10.10
N ALA A 441 2.98 18.90 -10.52
CA ALA A 441 2.86 18.60 -11.94
C ALA A 441 1.74 19.41 -12.64
N ASP A 442 1.97 19.80 -13.89
CA ASP A 442 1.05 20.59 -14.72
C ASP A 442 0.22 19.69 -15.65
N TYR A 443 -0.56 18.77 -15.06
CA TYR A 443 -1.56 17.99 -15.76
C TYR A 443 -2.86 17.92 -14.95
N ASP A 444 -3.96 17.58 -15.61
CA ASP A 444 -5.25 17.33 -14.98
C ASP A 444 -5.87 16.03 -15.55
N ALA A 445 -7.13 15.74 -15.22
CA ALA A 445 -7.82 14.54 -15.69
C ALA A 445 -7.85 14.41 -17.23
N SER A 446 -7.86 15.52 -17.98
CA SER A 446 -7.87 15.51 -19.45
C SER A 446 -6.56 14.98 -20.07
N TYR A 447 -5.46 15.00 -19.29
CA TYR A 447 -4.19 14.40 -19.68
C TYR A 447 -4.27 12.87 -19.74
N PHE A 448 -5.10 12.24 -18.91
CA PHE A 448 -5.20 10.79 -18.74
C PHE A 448 -6.24 10.17 -19.67
N THR A 449 -6.12 10.44 -20.97
CA THR A 449 -7.05 9.94 -21.98
C THR A 449 -6.35 9.04 -23.00
N ALA A 450 -7.09 8.10 -23.59
CA ALA A 450 -6.58 7.27 -24.70
C ALA A 450 -6.14 8.12 -25.91
N ALA A 451 -6.73 9.31 -26.09
CA ALA A 451 -6.36 10.26 -27.12
C ALA A 451 -4.97 10.87 -26.85
N ASN A 452 -4.73 11.34 -25.62
CA ASN A 452 -3.42 11.87 -25.24
C ASN A 452 -2.34 10.78 -25.21
N LEU A 453 -2.66 9.56 -24.72
CA LEU A 453 -1.79 8.39 -24.82
C LEU A 453 -1.31 8.15 -26.28
N ARG A 454 -2.21 8.27 -27.25
CA ARG A 454 -1.87 8.13 -28.68
C ARG A 454 -0.97 9.27 -29.17
N LYS A 455 -1.14 10.49 -28.64
CA LYS A 455 -0.28 11.64 -28.95
C LYS A 455 1.12 11.44 -28.39
N LEU A 456 1.24 10.98 -27.15
CA LEU A 456 2.51 10.73 -26.47
C LEU A 456 3.31 9.58 -27.10
N GLY A 457 2.62 8.54 -27.60
CA GLY A 457 3.29 7.41 -28.24
C GLY A 457 3.81 7.67 -29.67
N LYS A 458 3.33 8.71 -30.34
CA LYS A 458 3.71 9.02 -31.73
C LYS A 458 5.12 9.57 -31.83
#